data_AF-A0A1V2QRG5-F1
#
_entry.id   AF-A0A1V2QRG5-F1
#
_cell.length_a   1.000
_cell.length_b   1.000
_cell.length_c   1.000
_cell.angle_alpha   90.00
_cell.angle_beta   90.00
_cell.angle_gamma   90.00
#
_symmetry.space_group_name_H-M   'P 1'
#
loop_
_entity.id
_entity.type
_entity.pdbx_description
1 polymer ?
#
loop_
_entity_poly.entity_id
_entity_poly.type
_entity_poly.pdbx_seq_one_letter_code
_entity_poly.pdbx_strand_id
1 'polypeptide(L)'
;MHNNNSQGDFFTVRWRGYDRREVEAELDRLWQDLDALQGELDALRRELDVLRVDRDAAVATAEDLIRELEDARSEIAEYRVLHAGYSKDNAVSACIRYLMHVARQKADAFETDARERSEQMLKRAEEVARQQAVLLDETEQETQRRLAEAEQRAREIVQEATAEARALLAGQADTPDRWTVETEPQLDVPMPRIISGPLPVAQPDAEEQRPTTA
;
A
#
# COMPACT_ATOMS: atom_id res chain seq x y z
N MET A 1 45.84 -2.91 -33.56
CA MET A 1 47.00 -2.48 -32.76
C MET A 1 47.28 -1.02 -33.09
N HIS A 2 46.64 -0.09 -32.37
CA HIS A 2 46.93 1.34 -32.49
C HIS A 2 47.93 1.70 -31.39
N ASN A 3 49.20 1.84 -31.78
CA ASN A 3 50.24 2.37 -30.93
C ASN A 3 49.94 3.86 -30.73
N ASN A 4 49.25 4.21 -29.64
CA ASN A 4 49.16 5.60 -29.22
C ASN A 4 50.49 5.96 -28.57
N ASN A 5 51.42 6.45 -29.39
CA ASN A 5 52.60 7.15 -28.90
C ASN A 5 52.08 8.29 -28.02
N SER A 6 52.19 8.13 -26.70
CA SER A 6 52.13 9.25 -25.77
C SER A 6 53.35 10.14 -26.04
N GLN A 7 53.24 10.98 -27.07
CA GLN A 7 54.01 12.20 -27.18
C GLN A 7 53.64 12.99 -25.94
N GLY A 8 54.50 12.95 -24.92
CA GLY A 8 54.37 13.85 -23.79
C GLY A 8 54.52 15.26 -24.33
N ASP A 9 53.45 16.03 -24.31
CA ASP A 9 53.52 17.45 -24.65
C ASP A 9 54.39 18.12 -23.59
N PHE A 10 55.61 18.47 -24.00
CA PHE A 10 56.58 19.12 -23.12
C PHE A 10 56.18 20.58 -22.95
N PHE A 11 55.79 20.97 -21.74
CA PHE A 11 55.47 22.36 -21.41
C PHE A 11 56.70 23.26 -21.54
N THR A 12 56.50 24.47 -22.07
CA THR A 12 57.54 25.49 -22.19
C THR A 12 57.97 25.95 -20.79
N VAL A 13 59.26 25.78 -20.48
CA VAL A 13 59.84 26.22 -19.19
C VAL A 13 60.30 27.67 -19.29
N ARG A 14 59.75 28.54 -18.42
CA ARG A 14 60.17 29.94 -18.23
C ARG A 14 60.96 30.07 -16.92
N TRP A 15 61.75 31.13 -16.76
CA TRP A 15 62.53 31.36 -15.53
C TRP A 15 61.60 31.30 -14.30
N ARG A 16 61.78 30.24 -13.48
CA ARG A 16 60.97 29.83 -12.30
C ARG A 16 59.70 28.98 -12.53
N GLY A 17 59.49 28.31 -13.67
CA GLY A 17 58.43 27.28 -13.79
C GLY A 17 57.90 27.05 -15.21
N TYR A 18 56.83 26.26 -15.33
CA TYR A 18 56.12 26.04 -16.60
C TYR A 18 55.24 27.25 -16.99
N ASP A 19 54.96 27.43 -18.28
CA ASP A 19 53.92 28.37 -18.71
C ASP A 19 52.56 27.90 -18.17
N ARG A 20 52.03 28.66 -17.22
CA ARG A 20 50.75 28.40 -16.56
C ARG A 20 49.61 28.25 -17.57
N ARG A 21 49.63 29.00 -18.69
CA ARG A 21 48.57 28.95 -19.70
C ARG A 21 48.57 27.64 -20.49
N GLU A 22 49.76 27.12 -20.80
CA GLU A 22 49.89 25.83 -21.47
C GLU A 22 49.41 24.69 -20.56
N VAL A 23 49.79 24.74 -19.28
CA VAL A 23 49.33 23.75 -18.29
C VAL A 23 47.82 23.83 -18.06
N GLU A 24 47.25 25.03 -17.95
CA GLU A 24 45.79 25.23 -17.82
C GLU A 24 45.06 24.69 -19.07
N ALA A 25 45.57 24.95 -20.27
CA ALA A 25 44.97 24.44 -21.50
C ALA A 25 45.01 22.91 -21.61
N GLU A 26 46.11 22.27 -21.21
CA GLU A 26 46.17 20.79 -21.19
C GLU A 26 45.29 20.19 -20.11
N LEU A 27 45.18 20.83 -18.94
CA LEU A 27 44.24 20.40 -17.91
C LEU A 27 42.80 20.48 -18.43
N ASP A 28 42.43 21.58 -19.09
CA ASP A 28 41.09 21.74 -19.68
C ASP A 28 40.79 20.67 -20.73
N ARG A 29 41.77 20.32 -21.58
CA ARG A 29 41.62 19.22 -22.55
C ARG A 29 41.44 17.87 -21.85
N LEU A 30 42.27 17.56 -20.85
CA LEU A 30 42.15 16.31 -20.09
C LEU A 30 40.80 16.22 -19.36
N TRP A 31 40.28 17.33 -18.86
CA TRP A 31 38.94 17.37 -18.27
C TRP A 31 37.84 17.10 -19.30
N GLN A 32 37.95 17.67 -20.50
CA GLN A 32 37.02 17.39 -21.60
C GLN A 32 37.07 15.93 -22.04
N ASP A 33 38.26 15.35 -22.16
CA ASP A 33 38.44 13.93 -22.50
C ASP A 33 37.88 13.02 -21.42
N LEU A 34 38.08 13.36 -20.15
CA LEU A 34 37.51 12.60 -19.03
C LEU A 34 35.98 12.64 -19.04
N ASP A 35 35.38 13.80 -19.28
CA ASP A 35 33.93 13.98 -19.35
C ASP A 35 33.33 13.22 -20.55
N ALA A 36 34.01 13.26 -21.71
CA ALA A 36 33.63 12.49 -22.88
C ALA A 36 33.66 10.97 -22.63
N LEU A 37 34.74 10.46 -22.03
CA LEU A 37 34.87 9.05 -21.66
C LEU A 37 33.85 8.62 -20.61
N GLN A 38 33.52 9.49 -19.65
CA GLN A 38 32.43 9.24 -18.70
C GLN A 38 31.07 9.16 -19.41
N GLY A 39 30.81 10.04 -20.36
CA GLY A 39 29.61 10.00 -21.20
C GLY A 39 29.49 8.69 -22.00
N GLU A 40 30.59 8.23 -22.60
CA GLU A 40 30.64 6.95 -23.33
C GLU A 40 30.41 5.75 -22.41
N LEU A 41 31.04 5.73 -21.22
CA LEU A 41 30.83 4.68 -20.23
C LEU A 41 29.37 4.61 -19.76
N ASP A 42 28.75 5.76 -19.54
CA ASP A 42 27.35 5.80 -19.14
C ASP A 42 26.40 5.40 -20.28
N ALA A 43 26.74 5.73 -21.54
CA ALA A 43 26.00 5.24 -22.70
C ALA A 43 26.08 3.71 -22.82
N LEU A 44 27.28 3.14 -22.72
CA LEU A 44 27.50 1.69 -22.74
C LEU A 44 26.80 0.98 -21.59
N ARG A 45 26.78 1.57 -20.39
CA ARG A 45 26.03 1.02 -19.25
C ARG A 45 24.54 0.93 -19.55
N ARG A 46 23.95 2.01 -20.08
CA ARG A 46 22.53 2.02 -20.47
C ARG A 46 22.23 0.96 -21.53
N GLU A 47 23.09 0.84 -22.55
CA GLU A 47 22.94 -0.18 -23.59
C GLU A 47 22.99 -1.59 -23.01
N LEU A 48 23.93 -1.85 -22.09
CA LEU A 48 24.06 -3.14 -21.42
C LEU A 48 22.84 -3.47 -20.57
N ASP A 49 22.27 -2.48 -19.87
CA ASP A 49 21.06 -2.66 -19.07
C ASP A 49 19.84 -2.97 -19.94
N VAL A 50 19.70 -2.33 -21.11
CA VAL A 50 18.65 -2.67 -22.09
C VAL A 50 18.83 -4.11 -22.58
N LEU A 51 20.04 -4.50 -22.98
CA LEU A 51 20.32 -5.86 -23.45
C LEU A 51 20.07 -6.93 -22.37
N ARG A 52 20.28 -6.60 -21.08
CA ARG A 52 19.93 -7.48 -19.97
C ARG A 52 18.43 -7.69 -19.88
N VAL A 53 17.65 -6.61 -19.94
CA VAL A 53 16.18 -6.69 -19.92
C VAL A 53 15.68 -7.50 -21.10
N ASP A 54 16.20 -7.26 -22.31
CA ASP A 54 15.80 -8.00 -23.52
C ASP A 54 16.15 -9.48 -23.42
N ARG A 55 17.34 -9.81 -22.90
CA ARG A 55 17.74 -11.20 -22.64
C ARG A 55 16.81 -11.86 -21.64
N ASP A 56 16.50 -11.18 -20.53
CA ASP A 56 15.67 -11.76 -19.46
C ASP A 56 14.23 -11.98 -19.97
N ALA A 57 13.71 -11.07 -20.79
CA ALA A 57 12.44 -11.26 -21.48
C ALA A 57 12.48 -12.45 -22.45
N ALA A 58 13.55 -12.58 -23.25
CA ALA A 58 13.71 -13.70 -24.17
C ALA A 58 13.80 -15.04 -23.43
N VAL A 59 14.49 -15.09 -22.28
CA VAL A 59 14.57 -16.28 -21.42
C VAL A 59 13.19 -16.64 -20.90
N ALA A 60 12.42 -15.67 -20.39
CA ALA A 60 11.05 -15.93 -19.93
C ALA A 60 10.16 -16.51 -21.04
N THR A 61 10.23 -15.95 -22.26
CA THR A 61 9.46 -16.50 -23.39
C THR A 61 9.89 -17.92 -23.77
N ALA A 62 11.18 -18.25 -23.66
CA ALA A 62 11.66 -19.59 -23.93
C ALA A 62 11.19 -20.60 -22.87
N GLU A 63 11.16 -20.19 -21.59
CA GLU A 63 10.63 -21.00 -20.50
C GLU A 63 9.12 -21.28 -20.68
N ASP A 64 8.35 -20.27 -21.08
CA ASP A 64 6.93 -20.43 -21.37
C ASP A 64 6.68 -21.41 -22.53
N LEU A 65 7.44 -21.28 -23.62
CA LEU A 65 7.37 -22.21 -24.76
C LEU A 65 7.76 -23.64 -24.37
N ILE A 66 8.73 -23.82 -23.47
CA ILE A 66 9.09 -25.14 -22.95
C ILE A 66 7.92 -25.75 -22.18
N ARG A 67 7.27 -24.96 -21.31
CA ARG A 67 6.09 -25.40 -20.57
C ARG A 67 4.95 -25.79 -21.51
N GLU A 68 4.63 -24.96 -22.50
CA GLU A 68 3.61 -25.28 -23.51
C GLU A 68 3.93 -26.58 -24.27
N LEU A 69 5.20 -26.83 -24.58
CA LEU A 69 5.64 -28.04 -25.27
C LEU A 69 5.52 -29.27 -24.37
N GLU A 70 5.85 -29.15 -23.09
CA GLU A 70 5.66 -30.20 -22.08
C GLU A 70 4.18 -30.53 -21.88
N ASP A 71 3.31 -29.53 -21.85
CA ASP A 71 1.86 -29.69 -21.77
C ASP A 71 1.34 -30.43 -23.01
N ALA A 72 1.70 -29.97 -24.21
CA ALA A 72 1.31 -30.62 -25.47
C ALA A 72 1.83 -32.07 -25.56
N ARG A 73 3.04 -32.35 -25.05
CA ARG A 73 3.58 -33.71 -24.98
C ARG A 73 2.79 -34.59 -24.02
N SER A 74 2.42 -34.04 -22.86
CA SER A 74 1.61 -34.72 -21.85
C SER A 74 0.22 -35.04 -22.40
N GLU A 75 -0.43 -34.09 -23.07
CA GLU A 75 -1.70 -34.31 -23.76
C GLU A 75 -1.60 -35.44 -24.80
N ILE A 76 -0.58 -35.42 -25.67
CA ILE A 76 -0.38 -36.49 -26.66
C ILE A 76 -0.17 -37.85 -25.98
N ALA A 77 0.57 -37.89 -24.87
CA ALA A 77 0.77 -39.12 -24.10
C ALA A 77 -0.54 -39.63 -23.52
N GLU A 78 -1.37 -38.75 -22.96
CA GLU A 78 -2.71 -39.08 -22.45
C GLU A 78 -3.63 -39.58 -23.55
N TYR A 79 -3.69 -38.91 -24.70
CA TYR A 79 -4.42 -39.39 -25.87
C TYR A 79 -3.99 -40.79 -26.27
N ARG A 80 -2.68 -41.06 -26.30
CA ARG A 80 -2.15 -42.40 -26.63
C ARG A 80 -2.55 -43.45 -25.61
N VAL A 81 -2.55 -43.15 -24.31
CA VAL A 81 -2.99 -44.07 -23.26
C VAL A 81 -4.49 -44.35 -23.36
N LEU A 82 -5.31 -43.32 -23.57
CA LEU A 82 -6.76 -43.45 -23.73
C LEU A 82 -7.14 -44.29 -24.97
N HIS A 83 -6.29 -44.26 -26.01
CA HIS A 83 -6.50 -44.97 -27.26
C HIS A 83 -5.67 -46.27 -27.40
N ALA A 84 -4.83 -46.62 -26.43
CA ALA A 84 -4.16 -47.92 -26.40
C ALA A 84 -5.20 -49.03 -26.16
N GLY A 85 -5.41 -49.89 -27.16
CA GLY A 85 -6.45 -50.93 -27.16
C GLY A 85 -7.61 -50.71 -28.13
N TYR A 86 -7.39 -49.97 -29.22
CA TYR A 86 -8.34 -49.78 -30.33
C TYR A 86 -8.77 -51.14 -30.95
N SER A 87 -9.91 -51.65 -30.50
CA SER A 87 -10.81 -52.49 -31.30
C SER A 87 -12.02 -51.64 -31.67
N LYS A 88 -12.58 -51.81 -32.87
CA LYS A 88 -13.77 -51.08 -33.36
C LYS A 88 -14.96 -51.16 -32.37
N ASP A 89 -14.99 -52.17 -31.51
CA ASP A 89 -16.04 -52.41 -30.52
C ASP A 89 -15.87 -51.60 -29.20
N ASN A 90 -14.77 -50.84 -29.03
CA ASN A 90 -14.44 -50.14 -27.78
C ASN A 90 -14.35 -48.60 -27.92
N ALA A 91 -14.80 -48.04 -29.04
CA ALA A 91 -14.72 -46.60 -29.32
C ALA A 91 -15.57 -45.76 -28.34
N VAL A 92 -16.73 -46.27 -27.94
CA VAL A 92 -17.62 -45.59 -26.98
C VAL A 92 -16.98 -45.52 -25.60
N SER A 93 -16.37 -46.61 -25.11
CA SER A 93 -15.69 -46.60 -23.81
C SER A 93 -14.43 -45.73 -23.79
N ALA A 94 -13.75 -45.56 -24.92
CA ALA A 94 -12.63 -44.63 -25.03
C ALA A 94 -13.12 -43.17 -24.99
N CYS A 95 -14.20 -42.85 -25.72
CA CYS A 95 -14.84 -41.53 -25.67
C CYS A 95 -15.33 -41.18 -24.25
N ILE A 96 -15.97 -42.13 -23.55
CA ILE A 96 -16.41 -41.94 -22.16
C ILE A 96 -15.21 -41.69 -21.24
N ARG A 97 -14.12 -42.47 -21.36
CA ARG A 97 -12.90 -42.27 -20.55
C ARG A 97 -12.24 -40.91 -20.83
N TYR A 98 -12.18 -40.48 -22.08
CA TYR A 98 -11.68 -39.15 -22.45
C TYR A 98 -12.55 -38.05 -21.83
N LEU A 99 -13.87 -38.13 -21.98
CA LEU A 99 -14.79 -37.15 -21.39
C LEU A 99 -14.69 -37.10 -19.86
N MET A 100 -14.54 -38.26 -19.20
CA MET A 100 -14.31 -38.31 -17.74
C MET A 100 -12.98 -37.67 -17.33
N HIS A 101 -11.91 -37.90 -18.09
CA HIS A 101 -10.60 -37.29 -17.84
C HIS A 101 -10.65 -35.77 -18.02
N VAL A 102 -11.20 -35.28 -19.13
CA VAL A 102 -11.39 -33.85 -19.39
C VAL A 102 -12.29 -33.20 -18.33
N ALA A 103 -13.37 -33.88 -17.93
CA ALA A 103 -14.25 -33.38 -16.88
C ALA A 103 -13.51 -33.25 -15.53
N ARG A 104 -12.67 -34.23 -15.19
CA ARG A 104 -11.85 -34.17 -13.98
C ARG A 104 -10.82 -33.04 -14.04
N GLN A 105 -10.08 -32.92 -15.14
CA GLN A 105 -9.10 -31.84 -15.32
C GLN A 105 -9.76 -30.46 -15.22
N LYS A 106 -10.96 -30.30 -15.80
CA LYS A 106 -11.73 -29.05 -15.66
C LYS A 106 -12.20 -28.82 -14.22
N ALA A 107 -12.66 -29.86 -13.54
CA ALA A 107 -13.07 -29.75 -12.14
C ALA A 107 -11.89 -29.32 -11.24
N ASP A 108 -10.72 -29.92 -11.44
CA ASP A 108 -9.50 -29.58 -10.70
C ASP A 108 -9.10 -28.11 -10.97
N ALA A 109 -9.15 -27.65 -12.23
CA ALA A 109 -8.88 -26.26 -12.59
C ALA A 109 -9.90 -25.26 -11.98
N PHE A 110 -11.18 -25.64 -11.90
CA PHE A 110 -12.18 -24.83 -11.21
C PHE A 110 -11.94 -24.78 -9.70
N GLU A 111 -11.50 -25.88 -9.09
CA GLU A 111 -11.16 -25.92 -7.67
C GLU A 111 -9.96 -25.02 -7.35
N THR A 112 -8.91 -25.04 -8.16
CA THR A 112 -7.74 -24.19 -7.97
C THR A 112 -8.08 -22.70 -8.14
N ASP A 113 -8.83 -22.33 -9.18
CA ASP A 113 -9.27 -20.94 -9.40
C ASP A 113 -10.20 -20.46 -8.28
N ALA A 114 -11.14 -21.30 -7.82
CA ALA A 114 -12.00 -20.97 -6.69
C ALA A 114 -11.19 -20.75 -5.40
N ARG A 115 -10.17 -21.58 -5.16
CA ARG A 115 -9.28 -21.45 -4.02
C ARG A 115 -8.48 -20.16 -4.08
N GLU A 116 -7.86 -19.86 -5.21
CA GLU A 116 -7.10 -18.62 -5.40
C GLU A 116 -7.97 -17.37 -5.19
N ARG A 117 -9.17 -17.35 -5.75
CA ARG A 117 -10.13 -16.24 -5.54
C ARG A 117 -10.51 -16.11 -4.07
N SER A 118 -10.74 -17.22 -3.38
CA SER A 118 -11.07 -17.20 -1.95
C SER A 118 -9.92 -16.63 -1.10
N GLU A 119 -8.69 -17.01 -1.41
CA GLU A 119 -7.50 -16.50 -0.72
C GLU A 119 -7.29 -15.00 -0.99
N GLN A 120 -7.53 -14.54 -2.22
CA GLN A 120 -7.49 -13.12 -2.56
C GLN A 120 -8.58 -12.32 -1.82
N MET A 121 -9.80 -12.86 -1.72
CA MET A 121 -10.88 -12.23 -0.96
C MET A 121 -10.54 -12.14 0.53
N LEU A 122 -9.98 -13.19 1.11
CA LEU A 122 -9.55 -13.20 2.52
C LEU A 122 -8.45 -12.17 2.77
N LYS A 123 -7.44 -12.07 1.91
CA LYS A 123 -6.38 -11.04 2.02
C LYS A 123 -6.95 -9.63 1.99
N ARG A 124 -7.86 -9.33 1.06
CA ARG A 124 -8.52 -8.03 0.98
C ARG A 124 -9.37 -7.74 2.22
N ALA A 125 -10.11 -8.74 2.71
CA ALA A 125 -10.90 -8.59 3.92
C ALA A 125 -10.01 -8.31 5.15
N GLU A 126 -8.86 -8.99 5.25
CA GLU A 126 -7.89 -8.76 6.31
C GLU A 126 -7.27 -7.36 6.24
N GLU A 127 -6.91 -6.87 5.05
CA GLU A 127 -6.41 -5.51 4.86
C GLU A 127 -7.45 -4.45 5.27
N VAL A 128 -8.71 -4.63 4.87
CA VAL A 128 -9.81 -3.74 5.28
C VAL A 128 -10.01 -3.78 6.79
N ALA A 129 -9.98 -4.96 7.40
CA ALA A 129 -10.10 -5.11 8.85
C ALA A 129 -8.94 -4.42 9.60
N ARG A 130 -7.72 -4.51 9.09
CA ARG A 130 -6.56 -3.78 9.65
C ARG A 130 -6.73 -2.28 9.54
N GLN A 131 -7.18 -1.77 8.40
CA GLN A 131 -7.46 -0.34 8.23
C GLN A 131 -8.55 0.15 9.18
N GLN A 132 -9.63 -0.61 9.34
CA GLN A 132 -10.69 -0.30 10.29
C GLN A 132 -10.20 -0.31 11.74
N ALA A 133 -9.33 -1.26 12.11
CA ALA A 133 -8.75 -1.32 13.44
C ALA A 133 -7.91 -0.08 13.77
N VAL A 134 -7.11 0.40 12.81
CA VAL A 134 -6.32 1.64 12.97
C VAL A 134 -7.23 2.84 13.15
N LEU A 135 -8.27 2.98 12.32
CA LEU A 135 -9.22 4.09 12.43
C LEU A 135 -9.96 4.06 13.78
N LEU A 136 -10.32 2.88 14.28
CA LEU A 136 -10.95 2.76 15.59
C LEU A 136 -10.02 3.20 16.72
N ASP A 137 -8.75 2.79 16.70
CA ASP A 137 -7.75 3.22 17.70
C ASP A 137 -7.53 4.74 17.65
N GLU A 138 -7.42 5.33 16.45
CA GLU A 138 -7.33 6.80 16.29
C GLU A 138 -8.55 7.52 16.87
N THR A 139 -9.76 7.01 16.60
CA THR A 139 -10.98 7.60 17.16
C THR A 139 -11.05 7.45 18.68
N GLU A 140 -10.63 6.31 19.21
CA GLU A 140 -10.58 6.07 20.65
C GLU A 140 -9.61 7.05 21.32
N GLN A 141 -8.39 7.19 20.78
CA GLN A 141 -7.39 8.14 21.29
C GLN A 141 -7.88 9.59 21.27
N GLU A 142 -8.53 10.03 20.18
CA GLU A 142 -9.09 11.38 20.11
C GLU A 142 -10.23 11.56 21.12
N THR A 143 -11.11 10.56 21.31
CA THR A 143 -12.16 10.66 22.34
C THR A 143 -11.59 10.72 23.76
N GLN A 144 -10.57 9.92 24.06
CA GLN A 144 -9.87 9.95 25.35
C GLN A 144 -9.20 11.31 25.58
N ARG A 145 -8.58 11.88 24.55
CA ARG A 145 -7.98 13.21 24.61
C ARG A 145 -9.01 14.28 24.91
N ARG A 146 -10.15 14.27 24.20
CA ARG A 146 -11.25 15.23 24.43
C ARG A 146 -11.85 15.08 25.83
N LEU A 147 -11.97 13.84 26.32
CA LEU A 147 -12.44 13.57 27.67
C LEU A 147 -11.46 14.14 28.71
N ALA A 148 -10.15 13.92 28.54
CA ALA A 148 -9.13 14.47 29.44
C ALA A 148 -9.11 16.00 29.44
N GLU A 149 -9.24 16.64 28.27
CA GLU A 149 -9.35 18.10 28.14
C GLU A 149 -10.63 18.63 28.83
N ALA A 150 -11.75 17.94 28.67
CA ALA A 150 -13.01 18.29 29.32
C ALA A 150 -12.94 18.13 30.85
N GLU A 151 -12.34 17.04 31.35
CA GLU A 151 -12.09 16.83 32.78
C GLU A 151 -11.21 17.93 33.37
N GLN A 152 -10.15 18.33 32.67
CA GLN A 152 -9.27 19.40 33.13
C GLN A 152 -10.03 20.73 33.24
N ARG A 153 -10.79 21.12 32.21
CA ARG A 153 -11.63 22.33 32.26
C ARG A 153 -12.66 22.28 33.38
N ALA A 154 -13.28 21.13 33.60
CA ALA A 154 -14.22 20.97 34.71
C ALA A 154 -13.54 21.19 36.08
N ARG A 155 -12.32 20.67 36.26
CA ARG A 155 -11.53 20.91 37.48
C ARG A 155 -11.16 22.38 37.65
N GLU A 156 -10.77 23.06 36.57
CA GLU A 156 -10.46 24.50 36.58
C GLU A 156 -11.67 25.33 37.00
N ILE A 157 -12.85 25.08 36.43
CA ILE A 157 -14.10 25.76 36.79
C ILE A 157 -14.46 25.53 38.26
N VAL A 158 -14.32 24.31 38.77
CA VAL A 158 -14.57 24.01 40.19
C VAL A 158 -13.56 24.72 41.09
N GLN A 159 -12.28 24.79 40.70
CA GLN A 159 -11.26 25.52 41.45
C GLN A 159 -11.54 27.02 41.47
N GLU A 160 -11.93 27.61 40.35
CA GLU A 160 -12.32 29.01 40.22
C GLU A 160 -13.54 29.32 41.09
N ALA A 161 -14.62 28.53 40.96
CA ALA A 161 -15.82 28.68 41.77
C ALA A 161 -15.56 28.52 43.28
N THR A 162 -14.69 27.59 43.68
CA THR A 162 -14.30 27.44 45.09
C THR A 162 -13.41 28.58 45.58
N ALA A 163 -12.56 29.16 44.72
CA ALA A 163 -11.76 30.33 45.04
C ALA A 163 -12.64 31.58 45.20
N GLU A 164 -13.58 31.81 44.28
CA GLU A 164 -14.57 32.88 44.36
C GLU A 164 -15.42 32.76 45.64
N ALA A 165 -15.93 31.55 45.93
CA ALA A 165 -16.69 31.29 47.15
C ALA A 165 -15.87 31.60 48.43
N ARG A 166 -14.58 31.24 48.46
CA ARG A 166 -13.69 31.59 49.58
C ARG A 166 -13.44 33.10 49.67
N ALA A 167 -13.25 33.78 48.54
CA ALA A 167 -13.06 35.22 48.50
C ALA A 167 -14.29 35.99 49.01
N LEU A 168 -15.49 35.56 48.62
CA LEU A 168 -16.76 36.10 49.13
C LEU A 168 -16.89 35.90 50.64
N LEU A 169 -16.61 34.70 51.14
CA LEU A 169 -16.64 34.40 52.58
C LEU A 169 -15.61 35.23 53.37
N ALA A 170 -14.41 35.43 52.83
CA ALA A 170 -13.39 36.28 53.45
C ALA A 170 -13.79 37.76 53.47
N GLY A 171 -14.45 38.26 52.41
CA GLY A 171 -14.98 39.63 52.37
C GLY A 171 -16.17 39.86 53.32
N GLN A 172 -16.95 38.82 53.61
CA GLN A 172 -18.06 38.88 54.57
C GLN A 172 -17.59 38.95 56.04
N ALA A 173 -16.35 38.56 56.36
CA ALA A 173 -15.81 38.64 57.72
C ALA A 173 -15.53 40.09 58.19
N ASP A 174 -15.44 41.07 57.28
CA ASP A 174 -15.17 42.48 57.59
C ASP A 174 -16.41 43.39 57.58
N THR A 175 -17.61 42.83 57.35
CA THR A 175 -18.85 43.61 57.32
C THR A 175 -19.75 43.24 58.50
N PRO A 176 -19.77 44.01 59.60
CA PRO A 176 -20.70 43.72 60.70
C PRO A 176 -22.12 44.05 60.25
N ASP A 177 -22.98 43.04 60.37
CA ASP A 177 -24.44 43.10 60.44
C ASP A 177 -25.12 44.19 59.61
N ARG A 178 -25.52 43.83 58.39
CA ARG A 178 -26.68 44.49 57.79
C ARG A 178 -27.54 43.56 56.95
N TRP A 179 -28.50 42.95 57.67
CA TRP A 179 -29.86 42.61 57.24
C TRP A 179 -30.11 41.17 56.76
N THR A 180 -30.74 40.43 57.66
CA THR A 180 -31.89 39.59 57.33
C THR A 180 -32.99 40.44 56.69
N VAL A 181 -33.59 39.95 55.60
CA VAL A 181 -35.04 39.92 55.30
C VAL A 181 -35.21 39.63 53.80
N GLU A 182 -35.80 38.46 53.53
CA GLU A 182 -36.70 38.10 52.42
C GLU A 182 -36.38 38.64 51.02
N THR A 183 -35.89 37.75 50.14
CA THR A 183 -36.42 37.67 48.77
C THR A 183 -36.03 36.32 48.15
N GLU A 184 -36.98 35.38 48.14
CA GLU A 184 -36.95 34.22 47.26
C GLU A 184 -37.16 34.70 45.80
N PRO A 185 -36.23 34.43 44.85
CA PRO A 185 -36.58 34.45 43.46
C PRO A 185 -37.10 33.05 43.07
N GLN A 186 -38.39 33.02 42.75
CA GLN A 186 -39.09 31.90 42.13
C GLN A 186 -38.45 31.62 40.76
N LEU A 187 -37.51 30.66 40.68
CA LEU A 187 -36.92 30.22 39.42
C LEU A 187 -37.86 29.21 38.75
N ASP A 188 -38.61 29.71 37.78
CA ASP A 188 -39.44 28.93 36.86
C ASP A 188 -38.51 28.22 35.85
N VAL A 189 -38.12 26.98 36.16
CA VAL A 189 -37.30 26.15 35.27
C VAL A 189 -38.22 25.31 34.38
N PRO A 190 -38.24 25.51 33.05
CA PRO A 190 -38.98 24.64 32.16
C PRO A 190 -38.32 23.25 32.11
N MET A 191 -39.01 22.26 32.66
CA MET A 191 -38.68 20.83 32.53
C MET A 191 -38.54 20.44 31.05
N PRO A 192 -37.41 19.85 30.61
CA PRO A 192 -37.34 19.24 29.29
C PRO A 192 -38.25 18.01 29.26
N ARG A 193 -39.28 18.06 28.40
CA ARG A 193 -40.09 16.88 28.07
C ARG A 193 -39.19 15.85 27.39
N ILE A 194 -38.88 14.77 28.10
CA ILE A 194 -38.35 13.54 27.52
C ILE A 194 -39.47 12.96 26.65
N ILE A 195 -39.38 13.18 25.34
CA ILE A 195 -40.19 12.46 24.36
C ILE A 195 -39.49 11.12 24.16
N SER A 196 -39.92 10.11 24.90
CA SER A 196 -39.62 8.72 24.60
C SER A 196 -40.35 8.32 23.32
N GLY A 197 -39.75 8.61 22.17
CA GLY A 197 -40.13 8.05 20.87
C GLY A 197 -39.35 6.77 20.60
N PRO A 198 -39.95 5.74 19.96
CA PRO A 198 -39.26 4.51 19.64
C PRO A 198 -38.15 4.76 18.61
N LEU A 199 -36.99 4.15 18.86
CA LEU A 199 -35.83 4.12 17.96
C LEU A 199 -36.25 3.63 16.57
N PRO A 200 -35.80 4.27 15.47
CA PRO A 200 -35.88 3.65 14.16
C PRO A 200 -34.91 2.47 14.12
N VAL A 201 -35.47 1.26 14.11
CA VAL A 201 -34.76 0.05 13.69
C VAL A 201 -34.39 0.27 12.22
N ALA A 202 -33.10 0.50 11.96
CA ALA A 202 -32.55 0.37 10.61
C ALA A 202 -32.64 -1.11 10.23
N GLN A 203 -33.64 -1.44 9.42
CA GLN A 203 -33.72 -2.71 8.72
C GLN A 203 -32.59 -2.75 7.68
N PRO A 204 -31.76 -3.80 7.63
CA PRO A 204 -30.91 -4.08 6.50
C PRO A 204 -31.73 -4.94 5.53
N ASP A 205 -32.09 -4.42 4.37
CA ASP A 205 -32.63 -5.22 3.27
C ASP A 205 -32.13 -4.70 1.92
N ALA A 206 -31.94 -5.66 1.02
CA ALA A 206 -31.46 -5.60 -0.38
C ALA A 206 -29.92 -5.54 -0.50
N GLU A 207 -29.18 -6.64 -0.68
CA GLU A 207 -29.35 -7.75 -1.64
C GLU A 207 -29.78 -7.30 -3.05
N GLU A 208 -29.14 -7.91 -4.05
CA GLU A 208 -29.35 -7.77 -5.49
C GLU A 208 -28.64 -6.55 -6.12
N GLN A 209 -27.70 -6.68 -7.07
CA GLN A 209 -27.75 -7.50 -8.28
C GLN A 209 -26.36 -7.85 -8.81
N ARG A 210 -26.15 -9.14 -9.12
CA ARG A 210 -25.11 -9.60 -10.06
C ARG A 210 -25.60 -9.36 -11.50
N PRO A 211 -24.81 -8.76 -12.40
CA PRO A 211 -25.12 -8.85 -13.82
C PRO A 211 -24.63 -10.20 -14.35
N THR A 212 -25.60 -11.01 -14.82
CA THR A 212 -25.36 -12.17 -15.67
C THR A 212 -25.93 -11.84 -17.04
N THR A 213 -25.08 -11.72 -18.04
CA THR A 213 -25.40 -11.75 -19.47
C THR A 213 -24.15 -12.33 -20.13
N ALA A 214 -24.20 -13.58 -20.60
CA ALA A 214 -24.78 -14.03 -21.87
C ALA A 214 -23.87 -13.67 -23.05
#